data_AF-A0A015LA78-F1
#
_entry.id   AF-A0A015LA78-F1
#
_cell.length_a   1.000
_cell.length_b   1.000
_cell.length_c   1.000
_cell.angle_alpha   90.00
_cell.angle_beta   90.00
_cell.angle_gamma   90.00
#
_symmetry.space_group_name_H-M   'P 1'
#
loop_
_entity.id
_entity.type
_entity.pdbx_description
1 polymer ?
#
loop_
_entity_poly.entity_id
_entity_poly.type
_entity_poly.pdbx_seq_one_letter_code
_entity_poly.pdbx_strand_id
1 'polypeptide(L)'
;MDTLIKKLKIDKKCKKCKFKCNAIYFQQNFKNWTSGNKYIDKFIQDTQLSAHYNTKEALEWIPYDRFYDIKYIEKKKMYRANWIDGYIYEWDDENQNGRRNGENMSVGLVDLKNSNNSKNIELELTNKVI
;
A
#
# COMPACT_ATOMS: atom_id res chain seq x y z
N MET A 1 -21.80 26.32 18.44
CA MET A 1 -21.45 25.20 17.53
C MET A 1 -19.99 25.24 17.05
N ASP A 2 -19.10 26.05 17.64
CA ASP A 2 -17.73 26.26 17.11
C ASP A 2 -16.57 25.68 17.92
N THR A 3 -16.81 25.04 19.06
CA THR A 3 -15.72 24.48 19.88
C THR A 3 -15.41 23.01 19.58
N LEU A 4 -16.36 22.27 18.98
CA LEU A 4 -16.18 20.86 18.60
C LEU A 4 -15.40 20.69 17.28
N ILE A 5 -15.58 21.59 16.31
CA ILE A 5 -14.91 21.51 15.00
C ILE A 5 -13.40 21.79 15.14
N LYS A 6 -12.99 22.65 16.10
CA LYS A 6 -11.57 22.89 16.42
C LYS A 6 -10.87 21.67 17.05
N LYS A 7 -11.61 20.76 17.69
CA LYS A 7 -11.08 19.50 18.27
C LYS A 7 -10.83 18.40 17.23
N LEU A 8 -11.29 18.56 15.99
CA LEU A 8 -11.01 17.65 14.87
C LEU A 8 -9.81 18.10 14.01
N LYS A 9 -8.90 18.92 14.55
CA LYS A 9 -7.51 18.86 14.11
C LYS A 9 -6.94 17.55 14.65
N ILE A 10 -7.21 16.44 13.94
CA ILE A 10 -6.45 15.19 14.07
C ILE A 10 -5.00 15.62 14.12
N ASP A 11 -4.31 15.36 15.22
CA ASP A 11 -2.91 15.70 15.36
C ASP A 11 -2.17 15.02 14.21
N LYS A 12 -1.85 15.79 13.15
CA LYS A 12 -1.21 15.28 11.94
C LYS A 12 0.25 14.88 12.22
N LYS A 13 0.72 15.00 13.46
CA LYS A 13 2.08 14.66 13.86
C LYS A 13 2.16 13.18 14.23
N CYS A 14 3.15 12.50 13.67
CA CYS A 14 3.50 11.16 14.08
C CYS A 14 4.02 11.16 15.52
N LYS A 15 3.53 10.25 16.37
CA LYS A 15 4.01 10.11 17.76
C LYS A 15 5.51 9.86 17.85
N LYS A 16 6.08 9.13 16.88
CA LYS A 16 7.51 8.79 16.77
C LYS A 16 8.32 9.96 16.21
N CYS A 17 7.92 10.48 15.05
CA CYS A 17 8.72 11.50 14.35
C CYS A 17 8.54 12.91 14.94
N LYS A 18 7.43 13.18 15.65
CA LYS A 18 7.03 14.51 16.14
C LYS A 18 6.71 15.56 15.05
N PHE A 19 6.73 15.15 13.79
CA PHE A 19 6.27 15.90 12.61
C PHE A 19 5.39 15.00 11.72
N LYS A 20 4.80 15.56 10.65
CA LYS A 20 4.03 14.77 9.66
C LYS A 20 4.98 13.87 8.86
N CYS A 21 4.69 12.59 8.76
CA CYS A 21 5.54 11.66 8.00
C CYS A 21 4.69 10.67 7.21
N ASN A 22 5.36 9.86 6.36
CA ASN A 22 4.70 8.93 5.44
C ASN A 22 3.68 8.01 6.13
N ALA A 23 3.99 7.51 7.33
CA ALA A 23 3.06 6.71 8.13
C ALA A 23 1.72 7.40 8.42
N ILE A 24 1.72 8.71 8.69
CA ILE A 24 0.48 9.48 8.92
C ILE A 24 -0.32 9.62 7.63
N TYR A 25 0.38 9.83 6.50
CA TYR A 25 -0.26 9.96 5.20
C TYR A 25 -0.92 8.66 4.75
N PHE A 26 -0.22 7.53 4.88
CA PHE A 26 -0.82 6.23 4.62
C PHE A 26 -2.01 5.98 5.53
N GLN A 27 -1.89 6.26 6.84
CA GLN A 27 -2.98 6.08 7.79
C GLN A 27 -4.25 6.86 7.40
N GLN A 28 -4.12 8.07 6.86
CA GLN A 28 -5.25 8.85 6.39
C GLN A 28 -5.94 8.23 5.16
N ASN A 29 -5.22 7.43 4.38
CA ASN A 29 -5.69 6.78 3.17
C ASN A 29 -6.32 5.39 3.42
N PHE A 30 -6.27 4.84 4.64
CA PHE A 30 -6.80 3.48 4.92
C PHE A 30 -8.28 3.31 4.63
N LYS A 31 -9.06 4.38 4.72
CA LYS A 31 -10.50 4.37 4.40
C LYS A 31 -10.80 4.36 2.90
N ASN A 32 -9.80 4.61 2.05
CA ASN A 32 -9.98 4.77 0.60
C ASN A 32 -9.71 3.47 -0.17
N TRP A 33 -9.25 2.41 0.49
CA TRP A 33 -9.03 1.12 -0.15
C TRP A 33 -9.21 -0.04 0.84
N THR A 34 -9.59 -1.19 0.31
CA THR A 34 -9.57 -2.50 1.00
C THR A 34 -9.36 -3.58 -0.05
N SER A 35 -8.64 -4.64 0.31
CA SER A 35 -8.54 -5.85 -0.49
C SER A 35 -9.77 -6.77 -0.37
N GLY A 36 -10.69 -6.46 0.55
CA GLY A 36 -11.74 -7.38 0.99
C GLY A 36 -11.26 -8.49 1.93
N ASN A 37 -9.96 -8.53 2.27
CA ASN A 37 -9.39 -9.47 3.23
C ASN A 37 -8.70 -8.71 4.39
N LYS A 38 -9.29 -8.80 5.58
CA LYS A 38 -8.81 -8.11 6.78
C LYS A 38 -7.35 -8.43 7.17
N TYR A 39 -6.85 -9.63 6.87
CA TYR A 39 -5.49 -10.03 7.20
C TYR A 39 -4.47 -9.41 6.24
N ILE A 40 -4.79 -9.40 4.95
CA ILE A 40 -3.97 -8.72 3.93
C ILE A 40 -3.99 -7.21 4.17
N ASP A 41 -5.17 -6.64 4.43
CA ASP A 41 -5.31 -5.21 4.74
C ASP A 41 -4.46 -4.84 5.96
N LYS A 42 -4.56 -5.61 7.05
CA LYS A 42 -3.75 -5.38 8.24
C LYS A 42 -2.25 -5.47 7.94
N PHE A 43 -1.81 -6.48 7.20
CA PHE A 43 -0.40 -6.66 6.86
C PHE A 43 0.15 -5.47 6.06
N ILE A 44 -0.57 -5.03 5.03
CA ILE A 44 -0.19 -3.87 4.22
C ILE A 44 -0.18 -2.61 5.10
N GLN A 45 -1.23 -2.38 5.90
CA GLN A 45 -1.31 -1.24 6.81
C GLN A 45 -0.16 -1.22 7.83
N ASP A 46 0.24 -2.37 8.38
CA ASP A 46 1.35 -2.46 9.33
C ASP A 46 2.70 -2.08 8.67
N THR A 47 2.93 -2.46 7.40
CA THR A 47 4.10 -1.98 6.65
C THR A 47 4.06 -0.47 6.41
N GLN A 48 2.88 0.06 6.07
CA GLN A 48 2.65 1.48 5.82
C GLN A 48 2.83 2.34 7.08
N LEU A 49 2.37 1.86 8.24
CA LEU A 49 2.56 2.55 9.53
C LEU A 49 4.03 2.56 9.98
N SER A 50 4.83 1.61 9.50
CA SER A 50 6.27 1.51 9.81
C SER A 50 7.15 2.35 8.89
N ALA A 51 6.67 2.66 7.68
CA ALA A 51 7.35 3.47 6.68
C ALA A 51 7.27 4.96 7.03
N HIS A 52 8.15 5.43 7.91
CA HIS A 52 8.13 6.83 8.34
C HIS A 52 8.82 7.78 7.35
N TYR A 53 9.93 7.35 6.75
CA TYR A 53 10.83 8.25 6.02
C TYR A 53 10.87 7.98 4.52
N ASN A 54 10.60 6.75 4.09
CA ASN A 54 10.69 6.35 2.70
C ASN A 54 9.44 5.56 2.30
N THR A 55 8.71 6.01 1.28
CA THR A 55 7.49 5.31 0.81
C THR A 55 7.81 3.93 0.24
N LYS A 56 9.04 3.69 -0.21
CA LYS A 56 9.50 2.38 -0.72
C LYS A 56 9.58 1.29 0.35
N GLU A 57 9.52 1.66 1.64
CA GLU A 57 9.47 0.71 2.76
C GLU A 57 8.05 0.18 3.00
N ALA A 58 7.04 0.77 2.37
CA ALA A 58 5.65 0.36 2.49
C ALA A 58 5.22 -0.52 1.32
N LEU A 59 4.36 -1.51 1.61
CA LEU A 59 3.57 -2.15 0.57
C LEU A 59 2.39 -1.26 0.18
N GLU A 60 2.02 -1.33 -1.09
CA GLU A 60 0.87 -0.60 -1.63
C GLU A 60 -0.18 -1.58 -2.12
N TRP A 61 -1.44 -1.33 -1.76
CA TRP A 61 -2.56 -2.05 -2.35
C TRP A 61 -2.93 -1.43 -3.70
N ILE A 62 -2.89 -2.24 -4.75
CA ILE A 62 -3.21 -1.83 -6.12
C ILE A 62 -4.47 -2.57 -6.59
N PRO A 63 -5.56 -1.85 -6.90
CA PRO A 63 -6.74 -2.44 -7.51
C PRO A 63 -6.41 -3.12 -8.86
N TYR A 64 -7.04 -4.26 -9.13
CA TYR A 64 -6.71 -5.08 -10.30
C TYR A 64 -6.94 -4.38 -11.64
N ASP A 65 -7.91 -3.48 -11.70
CA ASP A 65 -8.25 -2.65 -12.86
C ASP A 65 -7.21 -1.55 -13.17
N ARG A 66 -6.18 -1.40 -12.31
CA ARG A 66 -5.01 -0.55 -12.59
C ARG A 66 -3.92 -1.27 -13.40
N PHE A 67 -4.15 -2.53 -13.77
CA PHE A 67 -3.28 -3.31 -14.63
C PHE A 67 -3.90 -3.53 -16.01
N TYR A 68 -3.08 -3.47 -17.05
CA TYR A 68 -3.48 -3.77 -18.43
C TYR A 68 -2.39 -4.56 -19.18
N ASP A 69 -2.71 -5.02 -20.38
CA ASP A 69 -1.84 -5.89 -21.20
C ASP A 69 -1.31 -7.12 -20.45
N ILE A 70 -2.17 -7.74 -19.66
CA ILE A 70 -1.81 -8.88 -18.80
C ILE A 70 -1.54 -10.11 -19.68
N LYS A 71 -0.31 -10.63 -19.61
CA LYS A 71 0.16 -11.78 -20.40
C LYS A 71 0.83 -12.82 -19.50
N TYR A 72 0.47 -14.09 -19.67
CA TYR A 72 1.11 -15.18 -18.94
C TYR A 72 2.49 -15.51 -19.54
N ILE A 73 3.48 -15.71 -18.67
CA ILE A 73 4.84 -16.15 -19.02
C ILE A 73 5.07 -17.54 -18.45
N GLU A 74 4.79 -18.55 -19.27
CA GLU A 74 4.84 -19.97 -18.88
C GLU A 74 6.17 -20.38 -18.25
N LYS A 75 7.30 -20.00 -18.87
CA LYS A 75 8.64 -20.31 -18.36
C LYS A 75 8.92 -19.80 -16.94
N LYS A 76 8.24 -18.74 -16.52
CA LYS A 76 8.39 -18.11 -15.21
C LYS A 76 7.23 -18.40 -14.26
N LYS A 77 6.20 -19.11 -14.73
CA LYS A 77 4.94 -19.34 -14.01
C LYS A 77 4.37 -18.06 -13.37
N MET A 78 4.44 -16.95 -14.09
CA MET A 78 4.00 -15.62 -13.62
C MET A 78 3.31 -14.87 -14.75
N TYR A 79 2.57 -13.81 -14.42
CA TYR A 79 2.03 -12.88 -15.40
C TYR A 79 2.92 -11.64 -15.49
N ARG A 80 2.94 -11.01 -16.66
CA ARG A 80 3.47 -9.66 -16.87
C ARG A 80 2.29 -8.74 -17.17
N ALA A 81 2.31 -7.54 -16.62
CA ALA A 81 1.31 -6.52 -16.88
C ALA A 81 1.97 -5.13 -16.92
N ASN A 82 1.25 -4.15 -17.44
CA ASN A 82 1.58 -2.74 -17.27
C ASN A 82 0.74 -2.16 -16.13
N TRP A 83 1.38 -1.45 -15.21
CA TRP A 83 0.72 -0.75 -14.11
C TRP A 83 0.54 0.72 -14.48
N ILE A 84 -0.71 1.19 -14.53
CA ILE A 84 -1.05 2.54 -15.02
C ILE A 84 -0.44 3.62 -14.13
N ASP A 85 -0.62 3.51 -12.81
CA ASP A 85 -0.28 4.61 -11.89
C ASP A 85 1.21 4.74 -11.62
N GLY A 86 1.96 3.63 -11.63
CA GLY A 86 3.32 3.60 -11.08
C GLY A 86 3.35 3.78 -9.55
N TYR A 87 4.54 3.76 -8.97
CA TYR A 87 4.72 3.71 -7.52
C TYR A 87 4.65 5.09 -6.84
N ILE A 88 4.19 5.10 -5.59
CA ILE A 88 4.23 6.30 -4.74
C ILE A 88 5.67 6.58 -4.33
N TYR A 89 6.20 7.76 -4.65
CA TYR A 89 7.54 8.18 -4.23
C TYR A 89 7.54 9.31 -3.20
N GLU A 90 6.47 10.09 -3.12
CA GLU A 90 6.32 11.22 -2.21
C GLU A 90 4.84 11.45 -1.91
N TRP A 91 4.51 12.05 -0.77
CA TRP A 91 3.16 12.52 -0.49
C TRP A 91 2.98 13.99 -0.83
N ASP A 92 1.91 14.31 -1.54
CA ASP A 92 1.50 15.69 -1.83
C ASP A 92 0.51 16.19 -0.77
N ASP A 93 0.97 17.13 0.06
CA ASP A 93 0.17 17.71 1.14
C ASP A 93 -0.98 18.59 0.62
N GLU A 94 -0.85 19.18 -0.58
CA GLU A 94 -1.85 20.07 -1.19
C GLU A 94 -2.98 19.24 -1.80
N ASN A 95 -2.61 18.25 -2.60
CA ASN A 95 -3.56 17.39 -3.31
C ASN A 95 -4.08 16.22 -2.45
N GLN A 96 -3.50 16.02 -1.26
CA GLN A 96 -3.81 14.91 -0.35
C GLN A 96 -3.73 13.55 -1.03
N ASN A 97 -2.73 13.38 -1.88
CA ASN A 97 -2.51 12.16 -2.65
C ASN A 97 -1.02 11.79 -2.69
N GLY A 98 -0.72 10.55 -3.08
CA GLY A 98 0.65 10.12 -3.33
C GLY A 98 1.09 10.58 -4.73
N ARG A 99 2.23 11.28 -4.82
CA ARG A 99 2.90 11.55 -6.08
C ARG A 99 3.43 10.25 -6.66
N ARG A 100 3.18 10.07 -7.95
CA ARG A 100 3.42 8.84 -8.69
C ARG A 100 4.61 9.00 -9.62
N ASN A 101 5.40 7.95 -9.77
CA ASN A 101 6.44 7.87 -10.78
C ASN A 101 6.42 6.49 -11.44
N GLY A 102 6.84 6.42 -12.69
CA GLY A 102 6.82 5.18 -13.48
C GLY A 102 5.43 4.79 -13.95
N GLU A 103 4.64 5.77 -14.40
CA GLU A 103 3.37 5.50 -15.09
C GLU A 103 3.59 4.51 -16.25
N ASN A 104 2.64 3.60 -16.43
CA ASN A 104 2.71 2.53 -17.44
C ASN A 104 3.93 1.60 -17.29
N MET A 105 4.48 1.46 -16.07
CA MET A 105 5.62 0.57 -15.84
C MET A 105 5.24 -0.91 -15.98
N SER A 106 6.15 -1.69 -16.56
CA SER A 106 6.01 -3.14 -16.66
C SER A 106 6.29 -3.82 -15.32
N VAL A 107 5.35 -4.60 -14.82
CA VAL A 107 5.43 -5.35 -13.55
C VAL A 107 5.22 -6.85 -13.76
N GLY A 108 5.70 -7.64 -12.80
CA GLY A 108 5.37 -9.06 -12.69
C GLY A 108 4.24 -9.25 -11.68
N LEU A 109 3.23 -10.04 -12.03
CA LEU A 109 2.16 -10.45 -11.12
C LEU A 109 2.30 -11.93 -10.81
N VAL A 110 2.24 -12.27 -9.53
CA VAL A 110 2.31 -13.66 -9.04
C VAL A 110 0.97 -14.01 -8.43
N ASP A 111 0.39 -15.12 -8.88
CA ASP A 111 -0.81 -15.68 -8.27
C ASP A 111 -0.44 -16.39 -6.97
N LEU A 112 -0.87 -15.82 -5.85
CA LEU A 112 -0.63 -16.36 -4.53
C LEU A 112 -1.41 -17.65 -4.25
N LYS A 113 -2.43 -18.04 -5.01
CA LYS A 113 -3.10 -19.34 -4.78
C LYS A 113 -2.36 -20.48 -5.47
N ASN A 114 -1.79 -20.19 -6.65
CA ASN A 114 -1.18 -21.18 -7.53
C ASN A 114 0.36 -21.20 -7.46
N SER A 115 0.97 -20.35 -6.62
CA SER A 115 2.41 -20.31 -6.40
C SER A 115 2.83 -21.18 -5.22
N ASN A 116 3.99 -21.85 -5.31
CA ASN A 116 4.62 -22.51 -4.17
C ASN A 116 4.98 -21.52 -3.03
N ASN A 117 5.04 -20.21 -3.33
CA ASN A 117 5.27 -19.15 -2.35
C ASN A 117 4.02 -18.83 -1.52
N SER A 118 2.84 -19.33 -1.90
CA SER A 118 1.58 -19.15 -1.17
C SER A 118 1.69 -19.55 0.28
N LYS A 119 2.25 -20.75 0.50
CA LYS A 119 2.48 -21.36 1.81
C LYS A 119 3.43 -20.52 2.64
N ASN A 120 4.46 -19.92 2.04
CA ASN A 120 5.44 -19.09 2.77
C ASN A 120 4.84 -17.75 3.18
N ILE A 121 4.08 -17.09 2.29
CA ILE A 121 3.40 -15.83 2.59
C ILE A 121 2.29 -16.06 3.63
N GLU A 122 1.52 -17.14 3.50
CA GLU A 122 0.53 -17.54 4.50
C GLU A 122 1.19 -17.83 5.85
N LEU A 123 2.33 -18.53 5.88
CA LEU A 123 3.09 -18.79 7.11
C LEU A 123 3.63 -17.49 7.75
N GLU A 124 4.15 -16.55 6.96
CA GLU A 124 4.61 -15.23 7.44
C GLU A 124 3.47 -14.35 7.97
N LEU A 125 2.30 -14.41 7.34
CA LEU A 125 1.08 -13.74 7.81
C LEU A 125 0.55 -14.38 9.10
N THR A 126 0.68 -15.70 9.24
CA THR A 126 0.20 -16.44 10.42
C THR A 126 1.14 -16.31 11.62
N ASN A 127 2.46 -16.30 11.40
CA ASN A 127 3.48 -16.18 12.46
C ASN A 127 3.59 -14.77 13.05
N LYS A 128 2.96 -13.76 12.45
CA LYS A 128 2.86 -12.39 13.00
C LYS A 128 1.59 -12.17 13.84
N VAL A 129 0.79 -13.22 14.05
CA VAL A 129 -0.29 -13.23 15.04
C VAL A 129 0.23 -13.89 16.31
N ILE A 130 0.87 -13.07 17.17
CA ILE A 130 0.81 -12.97 18.65
C ILE A 130 2.02 -12.16 19.11
#